data_AF-A0A7S2Z5T3-F1
#
_entry.id   AF-A0A7S2Z5T3-F1
#
_cell.length_a   1.000
_cell.length_b   1.000
_cell.length_c   1.000
_cell.angle_alpha   90.00
_cell.angle_beta   90.00
_cell.angle_gamma   90.00
#
_symmetry.space_group_name_H-M   'P 1'
#
loop_
_entity.id
_entity.type
_entity.pdbx_description
1 polymer ?
#
loop_
_entity_poly.entity_id
_entity_poly.type
_entity_poly.pdbx_seq_one_letter_code
_entity_poly.pdbx_strand_id
1 'polypeptide(L)'
;DNGAYYYYHPENGKNYLDTLLDVYHYSKAQGIPYRSVLLDSWFYYEDPKNQSVTLWEAREDVFPGGNEGIHDLGEQTGWAITAHNRYWSNRTAYDTLSGGSFEFVHDVSSPCDPSAAYSLPASQSFWDFLFKQATTEWGLSTYEQDWLWPQFLGMTKLLTDAELGRTWLLQMGAAASASGVNIQYCMALSRHALQSVEIPAVTQIRASNDYGPTDRSWQWRIGRSSIFANAIGLAPSKDGIYTTKRQPGGAEGDFVETRPELELLVATMSTGPVQIADGIGYSNQSLILRSCTEEGLLLKPSKAMTAMDFSLVAEAFGETAKPDFPNRSEIWGTYSEVGGEHWWFHVLAADLQEATFLRLSDVVGMAGIIGSGGGRDDDASFGSGASLRAEGATFVAYSLGGAGFDVDSLRLVPLSVGDPSAGLALNSSGMLGFELWHFALVLENGVSVLGELSKFVPSSPQRLQQVWYDASSVRVLVVGAPGERVTLYFAFAGLEVAEESCIVGADLQCIVTLSYEGRGPVF
;
A
#
# COMPACT_ATOMS: atom_id res chain seq x y z
N ASP A 1 -13.49 -6.81 4.10
CA ASP A 1 -13.54 -5.41 4.52
C ASP A 1 -14.82 -4.74 4.10
N ASN A 2 -15.23 -3.75 4.88
CA ASN A 2 -16.33 -2.85 4.58
C ASN A 2 -16.12 -2.20 3.21
N GLY A 3 -17.17 -2.04 2.42
CA GLY A 3 -17.08 -1.56 1.04
C GLY A 3 -16.73 -2.63 0.00
N ALA A 4 -16.33 -3.85 0.39
CA ALA A 4 -16.02 -4.92 -0.55
C ALA A 4 -17.26 -5.72 -0.98
N TYR A 5 -17.21 -6.34 -2.17
CA TYR A 5 -18.37 -7.01 -2.79
C TYR A 5 -18.99 -8.06 -1.87
N TYR A 6 -18.13 -8.79 -1.16
CA TYR A 6 -18.50 -9.91 -0.29
C TYR A 6 -18.65 -9.54 1.19
N TYR A 7 -18.69 -8.26 1.56
CA TYR A 7 -18.84 -7.84 2.96
C TYR A 7 -20.23 -8.20 3.52
N TYR A 8 -20.30 -9.15 4.47
CA TYR A 8 -21.55 -9.77 4.96
C TYR A 8 -22.49 -10.28 3.83
N HIS A 9 -21.95 -10.57 2.64
CA HIS A 9 -22.73 -10.89 1.45
C HIS A 9 -22.05 -12.00 0.61
N PRO A 10 -22.05 -13.27 1.06
CA PRO A 10 -21.52 -14.39 0.28
C PRO A 10 -22.37 -14.63 -0.99
N GLU A 11 -21.89 -15.50 -1.89
CA GLU A 11 -22.65 -15.90 -3.08
C GLU A 11 -24.00 -16.52 -2.67
N ASN A 12 -25.03 -16.29 -3.49
CA ASN A 12 -26.40 -16.69 -3.14
C ASN A 12 -26.52 -18.21 -2.93
N GLY A 13 -26.99 -18.60 -1.75
CA GLY A 13 -27.14 -20.01 -1.37
C GLY A 13 -25.83 -20.70 -0.97
N LYS A 14 -24.74 -19.95 -0.76
CA LYS A 14 -23.43 -20.48 -0.34
C LYS A 14 -23.00 -19.91 1.01
N ASN A 15 -22.13 -20.66 1.69
CA ASN A 15 -21.35 -20.14 2.81
C ASN A 15 -20.10 -19.41 2.28
N TYR A 16 -19.27 -18.86 3.17
CA TYR A 16 -18.07 -18.13 2.76
C TYR A 16 -16.93 -19.02 2.28
N LEU A 17 -16.78 -20.24 2.80
CA LEU A 17 -15.79 -21.19 2.29
C LEU A 17 -16.03 -21.46 0.80
N ASP A 18 -17.24 -21.85 0.44
CA ASP A 18 -17.61 -22.13 -0.95
C ASP A 18 -17.49 -20.88 -1.83
N THR A 19 -17.89 -19.71 -1.31
CA THR A 19 -17.75 -18.42 -2.02
C THR A 19 -16.28 -18.10 -2.32
N LEU A 20 -15.40 -18.22 -1.33
CA LEU A 20 -13.99 -17.89 -1.49
C LEU A 20 -13.25 -18.90 -2.37
N LEU A 21 -13.65 -20.18 -2.36
CA LEU A 21 -13.15 -21.17 -3.31
C LEU A 21 -13.59 -20.85 -4.75
N ASP A 22 -14.82 -20.37 -4.96
CA ASP A 22 -15.23 -19.88 -6.28
C ASP A 22 -14.40 -18.67 -6.73
N VAL A 23 -14.12 -17.71 -5.83
CA VAL A 23 -13.25 -16.56 -6.10
C VAL A 23 -11.85 -17.03 -6.51
N TYR A 24 -11.30 -18.03 -5.82
CA TYR A 24 -10.03 -18.65 -6.17
C TYR A 24 -10.07 -19.30 -7.56
N HIS A 25 -11.07 -20.14 -7.85
CA HIS A 25 -11.17 -20.78 -9.16
C HIS A 25 -11.36 -19.77 -10.29
N TYR A 26 -12.16 -18.73 -10.06
CA TYR A 26 -12.31 -17.61 -10.98
C TYR A 26 -10.98 -16.90 -11.22
N SER A 27 -10.25 -16.53 -10.16
CA SER A 27 -8.97 -15.81 -10.30
C SER A 27 -7.93 -16.65 -11.03
N LYS A 28 -7.85 -17.95 -10.75
CA LYS A 28 -7.00 -18.90 -11.50
C LYS A 28 -7.38 -18.96 -12.98
N ALA A 29 -8.67 -19.05 -13.30
CA ALA A 29 -9.16 -19.08 -14.67
C ALA A 29 -8.89 -17.77 -15.43
N GLN A 30 -8.90 -16.63 -14.73
CA GLN A 30 -8.59 -15.32 -15.28
C GLN A 30 -7.11 -14.96 -15.22
N GLY A 31 -6.22 -15.83 -14.70
CA GLY A 31 -4.80 -15.50 -14.54
C GLY A 31 -4.57 -14.29 -13.63
N ILE A 32 -5.35 -14.16 -12.56
CA ILE A 32 -5.19 -13.12 -11.53
C ILE A 32 -4.48 -13.76 -10.33
N PRO A 33 -3.26 -13.32 -9.98
CA PRO A 33 -2.44 -14.00 -8.99
C PRO A 33 -2.68 -13.48 -7.57
N TYR A 34 -3.89 -13.64 -7.04
CA TYR A 34 -4.14 -13.35 -5.62
C TYR A 34 -3.27 -14.24 -4.72
N ARG A 35 -2.69 -13.63 -3.67
CA ARG A 35 -1.78 -14.29 -2.72
C ARG A 35 -2.24 -14.24 -1.28
N SER A 36 -3.29 -13.47 -0.98
CA SER A 36 -3.85 -13.37 0.35
C SER A 36 -5.36 -13.12 0.29
N VAL A 37 -6.03 -13.40 1.40
CA VAL A 37 -7.42 -13.08 1.64
C VAL A 37 -7.55 -12.38 2.99
N LEU A 38 -8.41 -11.36 3.07
CA LEU A 38 -8.79 -10.71 4.33
C LEU A 38 -10.18 -11.19 4.74
N LEU A 39 -10.26 -11.85 5.90
CA LEU A 39 -11.49 -12.26 6.54
C LEU A 39 -11.93 -11.16 7.50
N ASP A 40 -13.09 -10.56 7.24
CA ASP A 40 -13.56 -9.41 8.01
C ASP A 40 -14.42 -9.81 9.23
N SER A 41 -14.99 -8.84 9.94
CA SER A 41 -15.92 -8.98 11.07
C SER A 41 -17.01 -10.07 10.94
N TRP A 42 -17.37 -10.49 9.73
CA TRP A 42 -18.36 -11.54 9.50
C TRP A 42 -17.94 -12.95 9.92
N PHE A 43 -16.64 -13.25 10.08
CA PHE A 43 -16.19 -14.65 10.27
C PHE A 43 -16.28 -15.19 11.70
N TYR A 44 -16.30 -14.33 12.72
CA TYR A 44 -16.25 -14.73 14.13
C TYR A 44 -17.53 -14.36 14.89
N TYR A 45 -17.62 -14.78 16.15
CA TYR A 45 -18.81 -14.57 16.96
C TYR A 45 -18.82 -13.19 17.62
N GLU A 46 -19.89 -12.44 17.36
CA GLU A 46 -20.07 -11.08 17.82
C GLU A 46 -21.20 -10.96 18.86
N ASP A 47 -21.06 -10.00 19.76
CA ASP A 47 -22.09 -9.61 20.70
C ASP A 47 -23.26 -8.94 19.93
N PRO A 48 -24.50 -9.44 20.03
CA PRO A 48 -25.61 -8.92 19.23
C PRO A 48 -26.00 -7.47 19.55
N LYS A 49 -25.53 -6.89 20.66
CA LYS A 49 -25.85 -5.52 21.06
C LYS A 49 -24.95 -4.48 20.41
N ASN A 50 -23.66 -4.79 20.29
CA ASN A 50 -22.64 -3.81 19.90
C ASN A 50 -21.58 -4.37 18.95
N GLN A 51 -21.76 -5.62 18.51
CA GLN A 51 -20.90 -6.35 17.59
C GLN A 51 -19.45 -6.50 18.07
N SER A 52 -19.22 -6.41 19.38
CA SER A 52 -17.92 -6.67 19.99
C SER A 52 -17.61 -8.17 20.02
N VAL A 53 -16.34 -8.53 20.05
CA VAL A 53 -15.91 -9.93 19.88
C VAL A 53 -16.25 -10.73 21.12
N THR A 54 -17.01 -11.82 20.95
CA THR A 54 -17.36 -12.77 22.03
C THR A 54 -16.53 -14.05 21.96
N LEU A 55 -16.19 -14.49 20.76
CA LEU A 55 -15.27 -15.60 20.51
C LEU A 55 -14.61 -15.37 19.16
N TRP A 56 -13.28 -15.37 19.11
CA TRP A 56 -12.51 -15.12 17.89
C TRP A 56 -12.12 -16.44 17.23
N GLU A 57 -13.14 -17.21 16.88
CA GLU A 57 -13.05 -18.48 16.18
C GLU A 57 -14.08 -18.46 15.05
N ALA A 58 -13.81 -19.23 13.99
CA ALA A 58 -14.67 -19.25 12.82
C ALA A 58 -16.06 -19.80 13.16
N ARG A 59 -17.09 -19.10 12.70
CA ARG A 59 -18.47 -19.57 12.84
C ARG A 59 -18.75 -20.73 11.89
N GLU A 60 -19.38 -21.79 12.40
CA GLU A 60 -19.70 -22.99 11.60
C GLU A 60 -20.64 -22.71 10.41
N ASP A 61 -21.49 -21.68 10.51
CA ASP A 61 -22.41 -21.29 9.43
C ASP A 61 -21.71 -20.48 8.32
N VAL A 62 -20.53 -19.93 8.60
CA VAL A 62 -19.69 -19.17 7.67
C VAL A 62 -18.63 -20.08 7.05
N PHE A 63 -17.94 -20.84 7.91
CA PHE A 63 -16.93 -21.83 7.57
C PHE A 63 -17.36 -23.18 8.15
N PRO A 64 -17.91 -24.09 7.35
CA PRO A 64 -18.25 -25.43 7.81
C PRO A 64 -17.04 -26.11 8.47
N GLY A 65 -17.21 -26.63 9.69
CA GLY A 65 -16.09 -27.18 10.48
C GLY A 65 -15.32 -26.15 11.32
N GLY A 66 -15.75 -24.89 11.35
CA GLY A 66 -15.11 -23.84 12.15
C GLY A 66 -13.71 -23.52 11.63
N ASN A 67 -12.72 -23.47 12.53
CA ASN A 67 -11.34 -23.11 12.18
C ASN A 67 -10.74 -24.06 11.11
N GLU A 68 -11.11 -25.34 11.13
CA GLU A 68 -10.69 -26.32 10.09
C GLU A 68 -11.16 -25.88 8.70
N GLY A 69 -12.33 -25.25 8.58
CA GLY A 69 -12.80 -24.71 7.30
C GLY A 69 -11.93 -23.55 6.77
N ILE A 70 -11.37 -22.72 7.65
CA ILE A 70 -10.42 -21.68 7.23
C ILE A 70 -9.05 -22.30 6.88
N HIS A 71 -8.61 -23.29 7.64
CA HIS A 71 -7.40 -24.07 7.31
C HIS A 71 -7.51 -24.68 5.91
N ASP A 72 -8.63 -25.32 5.60
CA ASP A 72 -8.89 -25.94 4.31
C ASP A 72 -8.91 -24.93 3.17
N LEU A 73 -9.42 -23.70 3.41
CA LEU A 73 -9.29 -22.60 2.46
C LEU A 73 -7.81 -22.26 2.20
N GLY A 74 -7.02 -22.11 3.26
CA GLY A 74 -5.58 -21.83 3.17
C GLY A 74 -4.82 -22.89 2.38
N GLU A 75 -5.01 -24.17 2.70
CA GLU A 75 -4.35 -25.30 2.03
C GLU A 75 -4.74 -25.42 0.55
N GLN A 76 -6.02 -25.22 0.22
CA GLN A 76 -6.50 -25.36 -1.16
C GLN A 76 -6.04 -24.19 -2.06
N THR A 77 -5.98 -22.98 -1.49
CA THR A 77 -5.71 -21.77 -2.28
C THR A 77 -4.23 -21.38 -2.26
N GLY A 78 -3.51 -21.72 -1.19
CA GLY A 78 -2.19 -21.20 -0.88
C GLY A 78 -2.19 -19.72 -0.50
N TRP A 79 -3.34 -19.14 -0.15
CA TRP A 79 -3.46 -17.73 0.25
C TRP A 79 -3.04 -17.53 1.70
N ALA A 80 -2.26 -16.47 1.94
CA ALA A 80 -2.00 -15.98 3.29
C ALA A 80 -3.30 -15.40 3.90
N ILE A 81 -3.63 -15.82 5.12
CA ILE A 81 -4.85 -15.39 5.80
C ILE A 81 -4.59 -14.12 6.61
N THR A 82 -5.26 -13.03 6.24
CA THR A 82 -5.41 -11.84 7.07
C THR A 82 -6.76 -11.89 7.77
N ALA A 83 -6.81 -11.59 9.07
CA ALA A 83 -8.06 -11.66 9.81
C ALA A 83 -8.29 -10.44 10.69
N HIS A 84 -9.48 -9.87 10.53
CA HIS A 84 -9.99 -8.75 11.32
C HIS A 84 -10.32 -9.18 12.75
N ASN A 85 -10.07 -8.30 13.71
CA ASN A 85 -10.61 -8.36 15.06
C ASN A 85 -11.08 -6.98 15.50
N ARG A 86 -12.28 -6.93 16.06
CA ARG A 86 -12.84 -5.72 16.68
C ARG A 86 -12.29 -5.54 18.10
N TYR A 87 -13.01 -4.79 18.91
CA TYR A 87 -12.83 -4.74 20.35
C TYR A 87 -13.57 -5.88 21.07
N TRP A 88 -13.12 -6.21 22.29
CA TRP A 88 -13.62 -7.37 23.04
C TRP A 88 -14.89 -7.07 23.85
N SER A 89 -15.88 -7.95 23.72
CA SER A 89 -17.10 -7.93 24.52
C SER A 89 -16.79 -8.22 25.98
N ASN A 90 -17.48 -7.54 26.91
CA ASN A 90 -17.49 -7.91 28.32
C ASN A 90 -18.19 -9.26 28.62
N ARG A 91 -18.66 -9.95 27.57
CA ARG A 91 -19.22 -11.31 27.60
C ARG A 91 -18.38 -12.29 26.79
N THR A 92 -17.12 -11.96 26.53
CA THR A 92 -16.20 -12.83 25.80
C THR A 92 -16.04 -14.17 26.51
N ALA A 93 -16.13 -15.27 25.75
CA ALA A 93 -16.03 -16.63 26.26
C ALA A 93 -14.63 -16.95 26.83
N TYR A 94 -13.62 -16.15 26.47
CA TYR A 94 -12.27 -16.27 27.01
C TYR A 94 -12.15 -15.77 28.45
N ASP A 95 -13.05 -14.89 28.89
CA ASP A 95 -12.97 -14.25 30.19
C ASP A 95 -13.46 -15.17 31.32
N THR A 96 -12.70 -15.23 32.41
CA THR A 96 -13.08 -15.87 33.67
C THR A 96 -14.49 -15.52 34.17
N LEU A 97 -14.97 -14.29 33.97
CA LEU A 97 -16.34 -13.91 34.37
C LEU A 97 -17.42 -14.61 33.53
N SER A 98 -17.06 -15.08 32.34
CA SER A 98 -17.92 -15.85 31.43
C SER A 98 -17.61 -17.36 31.45
N GLY A 99 -16.76 -17.82 32.39
CA GLY A 99 -16.34 -19.21 32.52
C GLY A 99 -15.09 -19.59 31.71
N GLY A 100 -14.43 -18.62 31.09
CA GLY A 100 -13.16 -18.78 30.40
C GLY A 100 -11.95 -18.86 31.33
N SER A 101 -10.76 -18.80 30.75
CA SER A 101 -9.48 -19.03 31.46
C SER A 101 -8.60 -17.78 31.61
N PHE A 102 -9.02 -16.64 31.07
CA PHE A 102 -8.20 -15.43 31.00
C PHE A 102 -8.87 -14.27 31.74
N GLU A 103 -8.05 -13.44 32.38
CA GLU A 103 -8.56 -12.23 33.02
C GLU A 103 -8.70 -11.11 31.97
N PHE A 104 -9.79 -10.36 32.09
CA PHE A 104 -10.04 -9.17 31.29
C PHE A 104 -10.20 -7.94 32.20
N VAL A 105 -9.78 -6.80 31.70
CA VAL A 105 -10.04 -5.49 32.31
C VAL A 105 -11.37 -4.98 31.77
N HIS A 106 -12.29 -4.61 32.65
CA HIS A 106 -13.66 -4.24 32.26
C HIS A 106 -14.01 -2.80 32.59
N ASP A 107 -14.74 -2.17 31.69
CA ASP A 107 -15.57 -1.00 32.00
C ASP A 107 -17.04 -1.32 31.73
N VAL A 108 -17.88 -1.07 32.73
CA VAL A 108 -19.33 -1.31 32.66
C VAL A 108 -20.11 -0.10 32.13
N SER A 109 -19.41 0.99 31.80
CA SER A 109 -19.95 2.21 31.21
C SER A 109 -18.86 2.92 30.42
N SER A 110 -19.21 3.53 29.28
CA SER A 110 -18.29 4.34 28.49
C SER A 110 -18.44 5.84 28.78
N PRO A 111 -17.34 6.63 28.70
CA PRO A 111 -17.42 8.10 28.74
C PRO A 111 -18.32 8.69 27.64
N CYS A 112 -18.39 8.03 26.48
CA CYS A 112 -19.15 8.49 25.33
C CYS A 112 -20.57 7.90 25.25
N ASP A 113 -20.79 6.75 25.89
CA ASP A 113 -22.08 6.05 25.96
C ASP A 113 -22.20 5.28 27.28
N PRO A 114 -22.97 5.79 28.26
CA PRO A 114 -23.14 5.12 29.55
C PRO A 114 -23.76 3.72 29.46
N SER A 115 -24.37 3.35 28.33
CA SER A 115 -24.95 2.02 28.10
C SER A 115 -23.97 1.03 27.44
N ALA A 116 -22.85 1.52 26.92
CA ALA A 116 -21.79 0.69 26.34
C ALA A 116 -20.87 0.12 27.42
N ALA A 117 -20.47 -1.13 27.23
CA ALA A 117 -19.50 -1.81 28.05
C ALA A 117 -18.36 -2.34 27.16
N TYR A 118 -17.17 -2.33 27.72
CA TYR A 118 -15.93 -2.69 27.03
C TYR A 118 -15.09 -3.61 27.89
N SER A 119 -14.30 -4.46 27.25
CA SER A 119 -13.31 -5.29 27.93
C SER A 119 -11.99 -5.31 27.17
N LEU A 120 -10.90 -5.57 27.87
CA LEU A 120 -9.54 -5.62 27.33
C LEU A 120 -8.80 -6.83 27.89
N PRO A 121 -8.12 -7.65 27.08
CA PRO A 121 -7.30 -8.74 27.61
C PRO A 121 -6.24 -8.21 28.58
N ALA A 122 -6.15 -8.82 29.77
CA ALA A 122 -5.29 -8.32 30.85
C ALA A 122 -3.89 -8.95 30.88
N SER A 123 -3.65 -10.05 30.14
CA SER A 123 -2.44 -10.85 30.26
C SER A 123 -1.78 -11.21 28.93
N GLN A 124 -0.46 -11.36 28.97
CA GLN A 124 0.34 -11.93 27.87
C GLN A 124 -0.14 -13.32 27.47
N SER A 125 -0.52 -14.15 28.45
CA SER A 125 -0.95 -15.54 28.20
C SER A 125 -2.19 -15.65 27.32
N PHE A 126 -3.08 -14.65 27.34
CA PHE A 126 -4.21 -14.60 26.43
C PHE A 126 -3.74 -14.42 24.99
N TRP A 127 -2.84 -13.46 24.75
CA TRP A 127 -2.32 -13.19 23.40
C TRP A 127 -1.49 -14.34 22.86
N ASP A 128 -0.67 -14.97 23.72
CA ASP A 128 0.11 -16.16 23.38
C ASP A 128 -0.82 -17.32 22.98
N PHE A 129 -1.91 -17.52 23.72
CA PHE A 129 -2.93 -18.51 23.39
C PHE A 129 -3.59 -18.18 22.04
N LEU A 130 -4.09 -16.95 21.87
CA LEU A 130 -4.86 -16.53 20.71
C LEU A 130 -4.06 -16.69 19.40
N PHE A 131 -2.83 -16.18 19.36
CA PHE A 131 -2.01 -16.28 18.14
C PHE A 131 -1.47 -17.68 17.90
N LYS A 132 -1.10 -18.42 18.95
CA LYS A 132 -0.67 -19.81 18.78
C LYS A 132 -1.82 -20.68 18.25
N GLN A 133 -3.03 -20.50 18.79
CA GLN A 133 -4.21 -21.19 18.33
C GLN A 133 -4.48 -20.84 16.86
N ALA A 134 -4.58 -19.55 16.52
CA ALA A 134 -4.96 -19.14 15.17
C ALA A 134 -3.95 -19.51 14.09
N THR A 135 -2.65 -19.45 14.40
CA THR A 135 -1.60 -19.93 13.48
C THR A 135 -1.61 -21.45 13.31
N THR A 136 -1.84 -22.20 14.40
CA THR A 136 -1.83 -23.67 14.36
C THR A 136 -3.09 -24.24 13.71
N GLU A 137 -4.25 -23.66 14.01
CA GLU A 137 -5.54 -24.21 13.61
C GLU A 137 -5.99 -23.74 12.23
N TRP A 138 -5.56 -22.56 11.75
CA TRP A 138 -6.02 -22.02 10.47
C TRP A 138 -5.04 -21.10 9.73
N GLY A 139 -3.75 -21.09 10.11
CA GLY A 139 -2.70 -20.48 9.30
C GLY A 139 -2.70 -18.95 9.23
N LEU A 140 -3.15 -18.27 10.29
CA LEU A 140 -3.14 -16.80 10.38
C LEU A 140 -1.76 -16.22 10.01
N SER A 141 -1.73 -15.29 9.07
CA SER A 141 -0.52 -14.58 8.63
C SER A 141 -0.49 -13.13 9.11
N THR A 142 -1.63 -12.45 9.10
CA THR A 142 -1.76 -11.06 9.53
C THR A 142 -3.00 -10.88 10.39
N TYR A 143 -2.84 -10.28 11.56
CA TYR A 143 -3.92 -9.88 12.44
C TYR A 143 -4.23 -8.40 12.26
N GLU A 144 -5.45 -8.08 11.87
CA GLU A 144 -5.92 -6.71 11.85
C GLU A 144 -6.61 -6.37 13.17
N GLN A 145 -5.98 -5.49 13.96
CA GLN A 145 -6.65 -4.89 15.10
C GLN A 145 -7.41 -3.65 14.64
N ASP A 146 -8.73 -3.80 14.53
CA ASP A 146 -9.67 -2.74 14.21
C ASP A 146 -10.29 -2.16 15.48
N TRP A 147 -11.05 -1.08 15.31
CA TRP A 147 -11.75 -0.36 16.36
C TRP A 147 -10.81 0.08 17.49
N LEU A 148 -9.56 0.41 17.15
CA LEU A 148 -8.57 0.88 18.11
C LEU A 148 -9.00 2.17 18.80
N TRP A 149 -9.43 3.21 18.05
CA TRP A 149 -9.87 4.47 18.67
C TRP A 149 -11.17 4.31 19.46
N PRO A 150 -12.22 3.60 18.99
CA PRO A 150 -13.41 3.36 19.79
C PRO A 150 -13.12 2.59 21.08
N GLN A 151 -12.27 1.56 21.03
CA GLN A 151 -11.85 0.82 22.23
C GLN A 151 -11.13 1.74 23.22
N PHE A 152 -10.14 2.51 22.73
CA PHE A 152 -9.31 3.34 23.58
C PHE A 152 -10.09 4.49 24.24
N LEU A 153 -10.89 5.22 23.45
CA LEU A 153 -11.71 6.33 23.96
C LEU A 153 -12.97 5.85 24.70
N GLY A 154 -13.42 4.63 24.39
CA GLY A 154 -14.60 4.02 24.99
C GLY A 154 -14.37 3.48 26.39
N MET A 155 -13.12 3.15 26.75
CA MET A 155 -12.75 2.63 28.07
C MET A 155 -12.20 3.72 28.99
N THR A 156 -12.93 4.04 30.05
CA THR A 156 -12.45 4.93 31.14
C THR A 156 -11.09 4.49 31.65
N LYS A 157 -10.85 3.19 31.83
CA LYS A 157 -9.58 2.66 32.33
C LYS A 157 -8.40 3.00 31.43
N LEU A 158 -8.57 2.94 30.10
CA LEU A 158 -7.53 3.33 29.14
C LEU A 158 -7.27 4.85 29.13
N LEU A 159 -8.22 5.66 29.62
CA LEU A 159 -8.08 7.10 29.75
C LEU A 159 -7.48 7.54 31.10
N THR A 160 -7.63 6.73 32.15
CA THR A 160 -7.18 7.06 33.51
C THR A 160 -5.91 6.33 33.94
N ASP A 161 -5.56 5.23 33.29
CA ASP A 161 -4.34 4.46 33.54
C ASP A 161 -3.28 4.77 32.47
N ALA A 162 -2.13 5.28 32.90
CA ALA A 162 -1.06 5.71 32.01
C ALA A 162 -0.31 4.54 31.34
N GLU A 163 -0.41 3.33 31.88
CA GLU A 163 0.37 2.17 31.45
C GLU A 163 -0.48 1.11 30.73
N LEU A 164 -1.76 0.99 31.08
CA LEU A 164 -2.64 -0.07 30.57
C LEU A 164 -2.64 -0.17 29.03
N GLY A 165 -2.76 0.96 28.33
CA GLY A 165 -2.79 0.98 26.86
C GLY A 165 -1.47 0.50 26.23
N ARG A 166 -0.33 0.88 26.80
CA ARG A 166 0.99 0.42 26.33
C ARG A 166 1.16 -1.06 26.63
N THR A 167 0.82 -1.50 27.84
CA THR A 167 0.88 -2.91 28.25
C THR A 167 0.06 -3.80 27.31
N TRP A 168 -1.18 -3.41 27.01
CA TRP A 168 -2.05 -4.14 26.08
C TRP A 168 -1.42 -4.30 24.69
N LEU A 169 -0.96 -3.21 24.09
CA LEU A 169 -0.40 -3.24 22.73
C LEU A 169 0.93 -3.99 22.68
N LEU A 170 1.79 -3.86 23.70
CA LEU A 170 3.04 -4.61 23.77
C LEU A 170 2.81 -6.11 23.96
N GLN A 171 1.80 -6.51 24.75
CA GLN A 171 1.50 -7.93 24.94
C GLN A 171 0.98 -8.58 23.65
N MET A 172 0.07 -7.91 22.94
CA MET A 172 -0.40 -8.30 21.62
C MET A 172 0.78 -8.43 20.64
N GLY A 173 1.63 -7.40 20.59
CA GLY A 173 2.80 -7.35 19.73
C GLY A 173 3.83 -8.44 19.97
N ALA A 174 4.13 -8.74 21.24
CA ALA A 174 5.07 -9.78 21.64
C ALA A 174 4.59 -11.18 21.21
N ALA A 175 3.31 -11.48 21.43
CA ALA A 175 2.72 -12.76 21.04
C ALA A 175 2.64 -12.92 19.51
N ALA A 176 2.30 -11.85 18.78
CA ALA A 176 2.29 -11.85 17.32
C ALA A 176 3.71 -12.12 16.76
N SER A 177 4.72 -11.43 17.30
CA SER A 177 6.13 -11.64 16.93
C SER A 177 6.58 -13.08 17.20
N ALA A 178 6.23 -13.64 18.37
CA ALA A 178 6.56 -15.01 18.74
C ALA A 178 5.89 -16.06 17.84
N SER A 179 4.75 -15.71 17.23
CA SER A 179 3.97 -16.59 16.36
C SER A 179 4.23 -16.33 14.87
N GLY A 180 5.12 -15.40 14.51
CA GLY A 180 5.39 -15.02 13.12
C GLY A 180 4.22 -14.31 12.42
N VAL A 181 3.33 -13.65 13.18
CA VAL A 181 2.14 -12.96 12.70
C VAL A 181 2.44 -11.46 12.58
N ASN A 182 2.08 -10.88 11.44
CA ASN A 182 2.09 -9.43 11.26
C ASN A 182 0.82 -8.80 11.87
N ILE A 183 0.88 -7.51 12.22
CA ILE A 183 -0.26 -6.74 12.70
C ILE A 183 -0.52 -5.57 11.74
N GLN A 184 -1.79 -5.45 11.33
CA GLN A 184 -2.36 -4.22 10.77
C GLN A 184 -3.11 -3.47 11.87
N TYR A 185 -2.79 -2.20 12.07
CA TYR A 185 -3.64 -1.32 12.88
C TYR A 185 -4.71 -0.64 12.03
N CYS A 186 -5.96 -0.68 12.48
CA CYS A 186 -7.09 -0.04 11.85
C CYS A 186 -7.85 0.85 12.85
N MET A 187 -8.46 1.93 12.35
CA MET A 187 -9.11 2.97 13.15
C MET A 187 -8.18 3.48 14.27
N ALA A 188 -6.90 3.65 13.95
CA ALA A 188 -5.87 3.97 14.92
C ALA A 188 -5.79 5.48 15.22
N LEU A 189 -5.61 5.83 16.49
CA LEU A 189 -5.14 7.17 16.89
C LEU A 189 -3.64 7.30 16.62
N SER A 190 -3.15 8.53 16.49
CA SER A 190 -1.70 8.78 16.32
C SER A 190 -0.85 8.18 17.45
N ARG A 191 -1.41 8.03 18.66
CA ARG A 191 -0.73 7.36 19.77
C ARG A 191 -0.53 5.85 19.56
N HIS A 192 -1.47 5.17 18.89
CA HIS A 192 -1.33 3.74 18.58
C HIS A 192 -0.25 3.54 17.52
N ALA A 193 -0.23 4.41 16.51
CA ALA A 193 0.83 4.47 15.53
C ALA A 193 2.20 4.73 16.21
N LEU A 194 2.35 5.75 17.06
CA LEU A 194 3.61 5.97 17.78
C LEU A 194 4.04 4.76 18.64
N GLN A 195 3.09 4.07 19.25
CA GLN A 195 3.37 2.86 20.04
C GLN A 195 3.93 1.71 19.19
N SER A 196 3.66 1.68 17.87
CA SER A 196 4.15 0.63 16.98
C SER A 196 5.68 0.62 16.83
N VAL A 197 6.36 1.72 17.15
CA VAL A 197 7.83 1.79 17.14
C VAL A 197 8.46 0.79 18.11
N GLU A 198 7.72 0.39 19.15
CA GLU A 198 8.15 -0.65 20.10
C GLU A 198 7.62 -2.06 19.73
N ILE A 199 6.89 -2.20 18.62
CA ILE A 199 6.17 -3.42 18.24
C ILE A 199 6.54 -3.84 16.81
N PRO A 200 7.62 -4.60 16.62
CA PRO A 200 8.07 -5.02 15.28
C PRO A 200 7.03 -5.79 14.46
N ALA A 201 6.09 -6.48 15.13
CA ALA A 201 5.00 -7.18 14.44
C ALA A 201 4.03 -6.23 13.73
N VAL A 202 3.91 -4.97 14.15
CA VAL A 202 3.06 -3.99 13.46
C VAL A 202 3.82 -3.50 12.23
N THR A 203 3.40 -3.97 11.06
CA THR A 203 4.07 -3.67 9.79
C THR A 203 3.25 -2.73 8.91
N GLN A 204 1.96 -2.59 9.18
CA GLN A 204 1.07 -1.75 8.38
C GLN A 204 -0.04 -1.09 9.21
N ILE A 205 -0.60 0.00 8.67
CA ILE A 205 -1.65 0.79 9.34
C ILE A 205 -2.61 1.37 8.30
N ARG A 206 -3.92 1.32 8.57
CA ARG A 206 -4.92 1.97 7.71
C ARG A 206 -4.71 3.48 7.73
N ALA A 207 -4.49 4.06 6.56
CA ALA A 207 -4.22 5.48 6.35
C ALA A 207 -5.43 6.25 5.79
N SER A 208 -6.49 5.52 5.47
CA SER A 208 -7.79 6.00 5.00
C SER A 208 -8.92 5.69 5.99
N ASN A 209 -10.12 6.20 5.70
CA ASN A 209 -11.37 5.64 6.23
C ASN A 209 -11.78 4.41 5.41
N ASP A 210 -12.81 3.71 5.86
CA ASP A 210 -13.45 2.61 5.14
C ASP A 210 -13.75 2.98 3.68
N TYR A 211 -13.38 2.11 2.76
CA TYR A 211 -13.64 2.25 1.34
C TYR A 211 -15.14 2.17 1.04
N GLY A 212 -15.55 2.80 -0.06
CA GLY A 212 -16.93 2.85 -0.53
C GLY A 212 -16.98 3.49 -1.92
N PRO A 213 -17.44 2.78 -2.96
CA PRO A 213 -17.28 3.21 -4.35
C PRO A 213 -18.12 4.43 -4.73
N THR A 214 -19.20 4.74 -3.99
CA THR A 214 -20.16 5.80 -4.36
C THR A 214 -19.98 7.08 -3.55
N ASP A 215 -20.09 7.02 -2.22
CA ASP A 215 -20.14 8.18 -1.32
C ASP A 215 -18.76 8.57 -0.75
N ARG A 216 -17.75 7.72 -0.94
CA ARG A 216 -16.40 7.90 -0.40
C ARG A 216 -15.34 8.00 -1.48
N SER A 217 -15.70 8.61 -2.60
CA SER A 217 -14.78 8.82 -3.73
C SER A 217 -13.52 9.66 -3.42
N TRP A 218 -13.39 10.21 -2.21
CA TRP A 218 -12.19 10.90 -1.71
C TRP A 218 -11.25 9.98 -0.91
N GLN A 219 -11.63 8.73 -0.66
CA GLN A 219 -10.95 7.81 0.26
C GLN A 219 -9.52 7.48 -0.17
N TRP A 220 -9.22 7.53 -1.47
CA TRP A 220 -7.86 7.42 -1.99
C TRP A 220 -6.88 8.45 -1.42
N ARG A 221 -7.34 9.57 -0.85
CA ARG A 221 -6.46 10.66 -0.36
C ARG A 221 -5.73 10.31 0.94
N ILE A 222 -4.76 9.41 0.84
CA ILE A 222 -3.94 8.96 1.98
C ILE A 222 -2.59 9.65 2.06
N GLY A 223 -2.22 10.52 1.10
CA GLY A 223 -0.88 11.09 1.00
C GLY A 223 -0.40 11.80 2.27
N ARG A 224 -1.29 12.47 3.01
CA ARG A 224 -0.97 13.13 4.28
C ARG A 224 -0.77 12.13 5.42
N SER A 225 -1.74 11.22 5.61
CA SER A 225 -1.65 10.16 6.63
C SER A 225 -0.41 9.28 6.41
N SER A 226 -0.05 9.05 5.14
CA SER A 226 1.09 8.24 4.73
C SER A 226 2.42 8.85 5.13
N ILE A 227 2.52 10.18 5.29
CA ILE A 227 3.74 10.84 5.80
C ILE A 227 4.08 10.26 7.17
N PHE A 228 3.10 10.29 8.07
CA PHE A 228 3.30 9.86 9.43
C PHE A 228 3.56 8.35 9.51
N ALA A 229 2.75 7.53 8.83
CA ALA A 229 2.93 6.08 8.81
C ALA A 229 4.32 5.66 8.28
N ASN A 230 4.74 6.21 7.13
CA ASN A 230 6.03 5.90 6.54
C ASN A 230 7.20 6.36 7.44
N ALA A 231 7.08 7.53 8.08
CA ALA A 231 8.14 8.07 8.95
C ALA A 231 8.45 7.19 10.16
N ILE A 232 7.48 6.39 10.63
CA ILE A 232 7.65 5.44 11.73
C ILE A 232 7.84 3.99 11.24
N GLY A 233 8.11 3.79 9.95
CA GLY A 233 8.42 2.48 9.37
C GLY A 233 7.21 1.58 9.10
N LEU A 234 5.99 2.13 9.12
CA LEU A 234 4.77 1.38 8.78
C LEU A 234 4.42 1.59 7.31
N ALA A 235 3.86 0.54 6.69
CA ALA A 235 3.27 0.62 5.36
C ALA A 235 1.81 1.16 5.45
N PRO A 236 1.50 2.30 4.81
CA PRO A 236 0.11 2.79 4.73
C PRO A 236 -0.79 1.83 3.94
N SER A 237 -1.88 1.37 4.55
CA SER A 237 -2.96 0.66 3.89
C SER A 237 -4.03 1.63 3.40
N LYS A 238 -4.45 1.45 2.15
CA LYS A 238 -5.48 2.24 1.47
C LYS A 238 -6.87 1.63 1.60
N ASP A 239 -7.03 0.43 2.18
CA ASP A 239 -8.28 -0.37 2.15
C ASP A 239 -8.55 -1.04 0.78
N GLY A 240 -9.70 -1.71 0.66
CA GLY A 240 -10.23 -2.36 -0.52
C GLY A 240 -10.36 -1.46 -1.75
N ILE A 241 -10.33 -2.09 -2.93
CA ILE A 241 -10.41 -1.42 -4.23
C ILE A 241 -11.26 -2.23 -5.20
N TYR A 242 -12.23 -1.58 -5.86
CA TYR A 242 -12.85 -2.13 -7.07
C TYR A 242 -12.03 -1.78 -8.33
N THR A 243 -11.83 -2.76 -9.21
CA THR A 243 -11.00 -2.58 -10.42
C THR A 243 -11.81 -2.37 -11.70
N THR A 244 -13.14 -2.43 -11.59
CA THR A 244 -14.06 -2.07 -12.68
C THR A 244 -15.03 -0.98 -12.27
N LYS A 245 -15.45 -0.18 -13.24
CA LYS A 245 -16.34 0.96 -13.00
C LYS A 245 -17.76 0.59 -12.60
N ARG A 246 -18.26 -0.60 -12.95
CA ARG A 246 -19.63 -1.01 -12.66
C ARG A 246 -19.63 -2.47 -12.25
N GLN A 247 -20.19 -2.74 -11.07
CA GLN A 247 -20.50 -4.09 -10.61
C GLN A 247 -21.95 -4.09 -10.11
N PRO A 248 -22.76 -5.08 -10.49
CA PRO A 248 -24.11 -5.23 -9.98
C PRO A 248 -24.11 -6.04 -8.67
N GLY A 249 -25.04 -5.73 -7.76
CA GLY A 249 -25.25 -6.50 -6.53
C GLY A 249 -24.09 -6.41 -5.52
N GLY A 250 -23.87 -7.50 -4.77
CA GLY A 250 -22.94 -7.50 -3.63
C GLY A 250 -23.40 -6.62 -2.46
N ALA A 251 -22.50 -6.40 -1.51
CA ALA A 251 -22.76 -5.60 -0.31
C ALA A 251 -23.10 -4.12 -0.61
N GLU A 252 -22.52 -3.57 -1.67
CA GLU A 252 -22.70 -2.17 -2.09
C GLU A 252 -23.86 -1.97 -3.09
N GLY A 253 -24.49 -3.05 -3.55
CA GLY A 253 -25.53 -3.02 -4.57
C GLY A 253 -25.02 -2.54 -5.94
N ASP A 254 -25.92 -2.02 -6.77
CA ASP A 254 -25.52 -1.49 -8.08
C ASP A 254 -24.83 -0.12 -7.92
N PHE A 255 -23.51 -0.09 -8.04
CA PHE A 255 -22.72 1.13 -7.87
C PHE A 255 -21.87 1.49 -9.11
N VAL A 256 -21.25 2.66 -9.05
CA VAL A 256 -20.25 3.10 -10.04
C VAL A 256 -18.95 3.50 -9.33
N GLU A 257 -17.90 2.69 -9.46
CA GLU A 257 -16.54 3.13 -9.11
C GLU A 257 -16.04 4.07 -10.21
N THR A 258 -15.76 5.31 -9.84
CA THR A 258 -15.42 6.35 -10.81
C THR A 258 -13.97 6.29 -11.28
N ARG A 259 -13.07 5.67 -10.49
CA ARG A 259 -11.61 5.78 -10.66
C ARG A 259 -10.84 4.50 -10.27
N PRO A 260 -11.22 3.32 -10.79
CA PRO A 260 -10.54 2.08 -10.41
C PRO A 260 -9.02 2.15 -10.62
N GLU A 261 -8.56 2.90 -11.64
CA GLU A 261 -7.14 3.09 -11.92
C GLU A 261 -6.42 3.92 -10.85
N LEU A 262 -7.02 5.01 -10.36
CA LEU A 262 -6.43 5.84 -9.30
C LEU A 262 -6.43 5.10 -7.97
N GLU A 263 -7.54 4.43 -7.64
CA GLU A 263 -7.68 3.68 -6.39
C GLU A 263 -6.59 2.59 -6.31
N LEU A 264 -6.38 1.82 -7.40
CA LEU A 264 -5.35 0.78 -7.44
C LEU A 264 -3.93 1.35 -7.51
N LEU A 265 -3.71 2.44 -8.25
CA LEU A 265 -2.42 3.14 -8.29
C LEU A 265 -2.00 3.57 -6.88
N VAL A 266 -2.90 4.21 -6.14
CA VAL A 266 -2.62 4.68 -4.78
C VAL A 266 -2.32 3.50 -3.85
N ALA A 267 -3.10 2.41 -3.92
CA ALA A 267 -2.83 1.21 -3.13
C ALA A 267 -1.44 0.62 -3.41
N THR A 268 -1.02 0.62 -4.68
CA THR A 268 0.30 0.11 -5.08
C THR A 268 1.42 1.02 -4.58
N MET A 269 1.25 2.34 -4.72
CA MET A 269 2.23 3.36 -4.34
C MET A 269 2.33 3.57 -2.83
N SER A 270 1.37 3.07 -2.06
CA SER A 270 1.36 3.20 -0.60
C SER A 270 2.31 2.23 0.10
N THR A 271 2.92 1.26 -0.61
CA THR A 271 3.76 0.17 -0.11
C THR A 271 3.09 -0.83 0.85
N GLY A 272 1.83 -0.57 1.21
CA GLY A 272 0.97 -1.45 2.01
C GLY A 272 0.26 -2.51 1.18
N PRO A 273 -0.78 -3.15 1.75
CA PRO A 273 -1.53 -4.18 1.07
C PRO A 273 -2.36 -3.60 -0.09
N VAL A 274 -2.48 -4.39 -1.17
CA VAL A 274 -3.38 -4.13 -2.29
C VAL A 274 -4.53 -5.12 -2.20
N GLN A 275 -5.71 -4.65 -1.80
CA GLN A 275 -6.85 -5.50 -1.45
C GLN A 275 -7.94 -5.39 -2.51
N ILE A 276 -8.00 -6.36 -3.42
CA ILE A 276 -9.01 -6.36 -4.48
C ILE A 276 -10.35 -6.76 -3.89
N ALA A 277 -11.37 -5.94 -4.14
CA ALA A 277 -12.69 -6.03 -3.53
C ALA A 277 -13.78 -6.52 -4.50
N ASP A 278 -13.40 -6.85 -5.74
CA ASP A 278 -14.30 -7.20 -6.83
C ASP A 278 -15.09 -8.49 -6.61
N GLY A 279 -16.29 -8.54 -7.17
CA GLY A 279 -17.05 -9.77 -7.34
C GLY A 279 -16.53 -10.65 -8.47
N ILE A 280 -16.86 -11.96 -8.40
CA ILE A 280 -16.60 -12.92 -9.49
C ILE A 280 -17.18 -12.41 -10.81
N GLY A 281 -16.36 -12.46 -11.87
CA GLY A 281 -16.75 -11.99 -13.21
C GLY A 281 -16.50 -10.50 -13.46
N TYR A 282 -16.10 -9.74 -12.45
CA TYR A 282 -15.94 -8.29 -12.53
C TYR A 282 -14.54 -7.79 -12.20
N SER A 283 -13.53 -8.66 -12.15
CA SER A 283 -12.14 -8.22 -11.97
C SER A 283 -11.50 -7.78 -13.28
N ASN A 284 -10.87 -6.62 -13.28
CA ASN A 284 -10.07 -6.12 -14.39
C ASN A 284 -8.63 -6.65 -14.27
N GLN A 285 -8.37 -7.83 -14.86
CA GLN A 285 -7.07 -8.49 -14.80
C GLN A 285 -5.92 -7.59 -15.25
N SER A 286 -6.07 -6.90 -16.39
CA SER A 286 -4.97 -6.10 -16.95
C SER A 286 -4.61 -4.92 -16.05
N LEU A 287 -5.60 -4.34 -15.36
CA LEU A 287 -5.38 -3.30 -14.36
C LEU A 287 -4.71 -3.86 -13.09
N ILE A 288 -5.17 -5.01 -12.59
CA ILE A 288 -4.57 -5.69 -11.44
C ILE A 288 -3.10 -6.01 -11.70
N LEU A 289 -2.78 -6.57 -12.86
CA LEU A 289 -1.40 -6.93 -13.23
C LEU A 289 -0.46 -5.73 -13.39
N ARG A 290 -0.94 -4.47 -13.29
CA ARG A 290 -0.08 -3.29 -13.21
C ARG A 290 0.55 -3.11 -11.82
N SER A 291 -0.01 -3.72 -10.77
CA SER A 291 0.50 -3.60 -9.39
C SER A 291 1.50 -4.70 -9.02
N CYS A 292 1.62 -5.76 -9.81
CA CYS A 292 2.37 -6.95 -9.45
C CYS A 292 3.04 -7.68 -10.63
N THR A 293 3.90 -8.66 -10.32
CA THR A 293 4.41 -9.64 -11.30
C THR A 293 3.32 -10.62 -11.73
N GLU A 294 3.58 -11.45 -12.76
CA GLU A 294 2.65 -12.54 -13.16
C GLU A 294 2.33 -13.52 -12.00
N GLU A 295 3.23 -13.64 -11.02
CA GLU A 295 3.03 -14.43 -9.81
C GLU A 295 2.45 -13.62 -8.63
N GLY A 296 2.10 -12.36 -8.79
CA GLY A 296 1.42 -11.61 -7.72
C GLY A 296 2.34 -11.03 -6.64
N LEU A 297 3.66 -10.97 -6.88
CA LEU A 297 4.54 -10.14 -6.05
C LEU A 297 4.25 -8.67 -6.34
N LEU A 298 3.80 -7.91 -5.34
CA LEU A 298 3.55 -6.48 -5.49
C LEU A 298 4.84 -5.72 -5.86
N LEU A 299 4.75 -4.90 -6.89
CA LEU A 299 5.81 -4.02 -7.37
C LEU A 299 5.58 -2.63 -6.79
N LYS A 300 6.27 -2.32 -5.70
CA LYS A 300 6.10 -1.10 -4.92
C LYS A 300 7.34 -0.19 -5.04
N PRO A 301 7.24 1.12 -4.76
CA PRO A 301 8.41 1.97 -4.58
C PRO A 301 9.19 1.62 -3.30
N SER A 302 10.37 2.22 -3.13
CA SER A 302 11.19 2.06 -1.90
C SER A 302 10.58 2.79 -0.69
N LYS A 303 9.86 3.88 -0.94
CA LYS A 303 9.18 4.70 0.08
C LYS A 303 7.68 4.74 -0.23
N ALA A 304 6.81 4.80 0.77
CA ALA A 304 5.40 5.09 0.48
C ALA A 304 5.26 6.46 -0.20
N MET A 305 4.33 6.57 -1.14
CA MET A 305 3.99 7.85 -1.75
C MET A 305 3.26 8.74 -0.75
N THR A 306 3.81 9.94 -0.56
CA THR A 306 3.34 10.90 0.44
C THR A 306 3.08 12.25 -0.20
N ALA A 307 2.18 13.06 0.39
CA ALA A 307 2.04 14.45 -0.02
C ALA A 307 3.39 15.17 0.07
N MET A 308 3.72 15.95 -0.96
CA MET A 308 5.00 16.67 -1.01
C MET A 308 4.96 17.91 -0.11
N ASP A 309 6.07 18.22 0.57
CA ASP A 309 6.12 19.28 1.57
C ASP A 309 5.64 20.65 1.05
N PHE A 310 5.98 21.00 -0.20
CA PHE A 310 5.54 22.27 -0.79
C PHE A 310 4.02 22.36 -0.96
N SER A 311 3.31 21.25 -1.19
CA SER A 311 1.86 21.27 -1.36
C SER A 311 1.18 21.55 -0.01
N LEU A 312 1.73 20.98 1.06
CA LEU A 312 1.29 21.23 2.44
C LEU A 312 1.59 22.68 2.87
N VAL A 313 2.76 23.19 2.53
CA VAL A 313 3.15 24.58 2.82
C VAL A 313 2.23 25.56 2.07
N ALA A 314 1.95 25.31 0.79
CA ALA A 314 1.04 26.14 0.00
C ALA A 314 -0.39 26.13 0.58
N GLU A 315 -0.90 24.97 0.99
CA GLU A 315 -2.23 24.87 1.61
C GLU A 315 -2.30 25.55 3.00
N ALA A 316 -1.25 25.42 3.82
CA ALA A 316 -1.23 25.96 5.17
C ALA A 316 -1.05 27.49 5.21
N PHE A 317 -0.24 28.04 4.29
CA PHE A 317 0.19 29.45 4.32
C PHE A 317 -0.25 30.27 3.10
N GLY A 318 -0.93 29.65 2.14
CA GLY A 318 -1.40 30.27 0.90
C GLY A 318 -0.27 30.78 -0.01
N GLU A 319 -0.64 31.65 -0.93
CA GLU A 319 0.25 32.24 -1.95
C GLU A 319 1.50 32.94 -1.38
N THR A 320 1.51 33.31 -0.09
CA THR A 320 2.63 34.01 0.53
C THR A 320 3.87 33.14 0.75
N ALA A 321 3.71 31.81 0.85
CA ALA A 321 4.81 30.88 1.08
C ALA A 321 5.31 30.18 -0.21
N LYS A 322 4.38 29.85 -1.12
CA LYS A 322 4.65 29.22 -2.42
C LYS A 322 3.59 29.70 -3.44
N PRO A 323 3.80 30.83 -4.12
CA PRO A 323 2.78 31.43 -5.01
C PRO A 323 2.48 30.59 -6.26
N ASP A 324 3.35 29.62 -6.59
CA ASP A 324 3.20 28.77 -7.77
C ASP A 324 2.17 27.63 -7.59
N PHE A 325 1.63 27.40 -6.38
CA PHE A 325 0.78 26.24 -6.07
C PHE A 325 -0.61 26.61 -5.50
N PRO A 326 -1.68 25.88 -5.88
CA PRO A 326 -3.02 26.17 -5.42
C PRO A 326 -3.25 25.71 -3.97
N ASN A 327 -4.22 26.34 -3.29
CA ASN A 327 -4.59 26.08 -1.89
C ASN A 327 -5.05 24.63 -1.60
N ARG A 328 -5.37 23.84 -2.63
CA ARG A 328 -5.71 22.40 -2.50
C ARG A 328 -5.09 21.64 -3.67
N SER A 329 -4.11 20.79 -3.38
CA SER A 329 -3.45 19.95 -4.39
C SER A 329 -3.04 18.60 -3.81
N GLU A 330 -3.39 17.51 -4.49
CA GLU A 330 -2.89 16.18 -4.17
C GLU A 330 -1.68 15.89 -5.07
N ILE A 331 -0.58 16.61 -4.82
CA ILE A 331 0.72 16.37 -5.44
C ILE A 331 1.57 15.58 -4.48
N TRP A 332 1.81 14.31 -4.82
CA TRP A 332 2.49 13.35 -3.98
C TRP A 332 3.71 12.81 -4.68
N GLY A 333 4.68 12.38 -3.87
CA GLY A 333 5.97 11.97 -4.36
C GLY A 333 6.52 10.75 -3.64
N THR A 334 7.26 9.93 -4.38
CA THR A 334 8.06 8.82 -3.87
C THR A 334 9.26 8.55 -4.77
N TYR A 335 10.07 7.57 -4.41
CA TYR A 335 11.20 7.09 -5.19
C TYR A 335 11.35 5.56 -5.12
N SER A 336 12.06 5.04 -6.11
CA SER A 336 12.59 3.68 -6.14
C SER A 336 14.11 3.77 -6.14
N GLU A 337 14.75 3.08 -5.20
CA GLU A 337 16.20 2.94 -5.07
C GLU A 337 16.60 1.52 -5.48
N VAL A 338 17.41 1.40 -6.52
CA VAL A 338 17.88 0.11 -7.06
C VAL A 338 19.39 0.00 -6.90
N GLY A 339 19.85 -1.11 -6.36
CA GLY A 339 21.27 -1.43 -6.19
C GLY A 339 22.03 -0.47 -5.26
N GLY A 340 21.35 0.40 -4.50
CA GLY A 340 21.97 1.41 -3.63
C GLY A 340 22.60 2.61 -4.37
N GLU A 341 22.49 2.65 -5.70
CA GLU A 341 23.22 3.61 -6.55
C GLU A 341 22.30 4.37 -7.50
N HIS A 342 21.16 3.79 -7.87
CA HIS A 342 20.27 4.34 -8.88
C HIS A 342 18.90 4.67 -8.31
N TRP A 343 18.40 5.85 -8.68
CA TRP A 343 17.19 6.42 -8.14
C TRP A 343 16.24 6.82 -9.27
N TRP A 344 14.97 6.44 -9.10
CA TRP A 344 13.85 6.91 -9.89
C TRP A 344 12.90 7.63 -8.98
N PHE A 345 12.30 8.71 -9.48
CA PHE A 345 11.28 9.44 -8.74
C PHE A 345 9.93 9.23 -9.41
N HIS A 346 8.87 9.27 -8.61
CA HIS A 346 7.51 9.11 -9.07
C HIS A 346 6.65 10.19 -8.43
N VAL A 347 5.88 10.89 -9.25
CA VAL A 347 5.01 11.99 -8.82
C VAL A 347 3.60 11.75 -9.33
N LEU A 348 2.66 11.70 -8.40
CA LEU A 348 1.23 11.72 -8.68
C LEU A 348 0.73 13.15 -8.52
N ALA A 349 -0.01 13.65 -9.50
CA ALA A 349 -0.78 14.89 -9.39
C ALA A 349 -2.25 14.58 -9.63
N ALA A 350 -3.09 14.82 -8.62
CA ALA A 350 -4.54 14.58 -8.68
C ALA A 350 -5.31 15.71 -7.97
N ASP A 351 -6.60 15.86 -8.30
CA ASP A 351 -7.49 16.91 -7.76
C ASP A 351 -6.86 18.31 -7.75
N LEU A 352 -6.09 18.62 -8.79
CA LEU A 352 -5.34 19.86 -8.94
C LEU A 352 -6.26 20.96 -9.51
N GLN A 353 -6.68 21.92 -8.67
CA GLN A 353 -7.70 22.90 -9.09
C GLN A 353 -7.23 23.86 -10.20
N GLU A 354 -5.94 24.18 -10.22
CA GLU A 354 -5.32 25.07 -11.19
C GLU A 354 -4.01 24.46 -11.68
N ALA A 355 -3.70 24.65 -12.96
CA ALA A 355 -2.43 24.17 -13.51
C ALA A 355 -1.25 24.80 -12.76
N THR A 356 -0.20 24.02 -12.52
CA THR A 356 0.98 24.46 -11.76
C THR A 356 2.26 23.97 -12.43
N PHE A 357 3.40 24.42 -11.91
CA PHE A 357 4.72 24.04 -12.41
C PHE A 357 5.52 23.31 -11.33
N LEU A 358 5.77 22.03 -11.54
CA LEU A 358 6.59 21.20 -10.66
C LEU A 358 8.06 21.31 -11.09
N ARG A 359 8.91 21.88 -10.25
CA ARG A 359 10.34 22.00 -10.56
C ARG A 359 11.05 20.67 -10.35
N LEU A 360 12.05 20.38 -11.17
CA LEU A 360 12.89 19.19 -10.99
C LEU A 360 13.51 19.17 -9.60
N SER A 361 13.95 20.33 -9.07
CA SER A 361 14.52 20.45 -7.74
C SER A 361 13.58 19.99 -6.61
N ASP A 362 12.27 20.20 -6.76
CA ASP A 362 11.29 19.74 -5.76
C ASP A 362 11.17 18.19 -5.79
N VAL A 363 11.34 17.58 -6.97
CA VAL A 363 11.29 16.12 -7.18
C VAL A 363 12.54 15.45 -6.61
N VAL A 364 13.73 15.87 -7.03
CA VAL A 364 14.99 15.26 -6.57
C VAL A 364 15.28 15.56 -5.10
N GLY A 365 14.67 16.62 -4.53
CA GLY A 365 14.73 16.93 -3.11
C GLY A 365 14.07 15.87 -2.20
N MET A 366 13.17 15.03 -2.74
CA MET A 366 12.45 14.00 -1.95
C MET A 366 13.34 12.97 -1.26
N ALA A 367 14.51 12.69 -1.82
CA ALA A 367 15.46 11.75 -1.25
C ALA A 367 16.24 12.35 -0.05
N GLY A 368 16.00 13.61 0.33
CA GLY A 368 16.82 14.32 1.31
C GLY A 368 18.25 14.58 0.81
N ILE A 369 18.47 14.40 -0.50
CA ILE A 369 19.78 14.49 -1.15
C ILE A 369 20.12 15.94 -1.51
N ILE A 370 19.14 16.82 -1.64
CA ILE A 370 19.37 18.26 -1.74
C ILE A 370 19.02 18.89 -0.40
N GLY A 371 20.05 19.14 0.40
CA GLY A 371 19.93 20.06 1.52
C GLY A 371 19.45 21.41 0.97
N SER A 372 18.27 21.85 1.39
CA SER A 372 17.86 23.25 1.24
C SER A 372 19.01 24.11 1.76
N GLY A 373 19.61 24.92 0.90
CA GLY A 373 20.68 25.84 1.28
C GLY A 373 20.28 26.64 2.51
N GLY A 374 20.83 26.27 3.66
CA GLY A 374 20.47 26.84 4.95
C GLY A 374 20.40 25.83 6.10
N GLY A 375 21.51 25.16 6.44
CA GLY A 375 21.65 24.54 7.77
C GLY A 375 22.47 23.26 7.83
N ARG A 376 23.74 23.41 8.25
CA ARG A 376 24.68 22.39 8.77
C ARG A 376 24.97 21.16 7.89
N ASP A 377 26.13 21.24 7.24
CA ASP A 377 26.84 20.18 6.51
C ASP A 377 27.33 18.97 7.36
N ASP A 378 26.66 18.63 8.47
CA ASP A 378 27.23 17.71 9.47
C ASP A 378 26.65 16.29 9.48
N ASP A 379 25.74 15.90 8.57
CA ASP A 379 25.22 14.53 8.52
C ASP A 379 25.61 13.79 7.25
N ALA A 380 26.88 13.38 7.20
CA ALA A 380 27.49 12.57 6.16
C ALA A 380 27.21 11.06 6.32
N SER A 381 26.02 10.66 6.78
CA SER A 381 25.69 9.26 7.11
C SER A 381 24.77 8.54 6.13
N PHE A 382 24.25 9.22 5.09
CA PHE A 382 23.48 8.57 4.01
C PHE A 382 24.34 8.40 2.75
N GLY A 383 24.42 7.15 2.25
CA GLY A 383 25.31 6.70 1.18
C GLY A 383 25.18 7.45 -0.16
N SER A 384 26.31 7.53 -0.87
CA SER A 384 26.58 7.77 -2.30
C SER A 384 25.55 8.49 -3.22
N GLY A 385 24.75 9.44 -2.75
CA GLY A 385 23.96 10.35 -3.59
C GLY A 385 24.78 11.37 -4.42
N ALA A 386 26.08 11.14 -4.62
CA ALA A 386 26.98 12.09 -5.27
C ALA A 386 26.60 12.38 -6.74
N SER A 387 26.06 11.38 -7.46
CA SER A 387 25.59 11.54 -8.85
C SER A 387 24.31 12.37 -8.97
N LEU A 388 23.42 12.32 -7.97
CA LEU A 388 22.19 13.12 -7.91
C LEU A 388 22.46 14.58 -7.51
N ARG A 389 23.60 14.85 -6.86
CA ARG A 389 24.05 16.18 -6.41
C ARG A 389 24.93 16.90 -7.43
N ALA A 390 25.32 16.23 -8.51
CA ALA A 390 26.17 16.82 -9.51
C ALA A 390 25.40 17.90 -10.29
N GLU A 391 25.90 19.14 -10.25
CA GLU A 391 25.46 20.19 -11.15
C GLU A 391 25.57 19.68 -12.60
N GLY A 392 24.48 19.75 -13.37
CA GLY A 392 24.40 19.18 -14.72
C GLY A 392 23.86 17.75 -14.83
N ALA A 393 23.52 17.07 -13.72
CA ALA A 393 22.81 15.80 -13.79
C ALA A 393 21.49 15.95 -14.59
N THR A 394 21.27 15.06 -15.55
CA THR A 394 20.10 15.12 -16.45
C THR A 394 19.14 13.98 -16.14
N PHE A 395 17.85 14.27 -16.24
CA PHE A 395 16.75 13.32 -16.07
C PHE A 395 15.88 13.32 -17.32
N VAL A 396 15.24 12.19 -17.57
CA VAL A 396 14.09 12.10 -18.45
C VAL A 396 12.85 11.92 -17.58
N ALA A 397 11.99 12.93 -17.56
CA ALA A 397 10.65 12.80 -17.01
C ALA A 397 9.74 12.17 -18.06
N TYR A 398 8.93 11.19 -17.65
CA TYR A 398 8.08 10.44 -18.55
C TYR A 398 6.73 10.07 -17.96
N SER A 399 5.72 9.98 -18.83
CA SER A 399 4.35 9.63 -18.46
C SER A 399 3.64 8.97 -19.64
N LEU A 400 2.79 7.98 -19.38
CA LEU A 400 1.94 7.32 -20.38
C LEU A 400 0.58 8.02 -20.56
N GLY A 401 0.48 9.30 -20.19
CA GLY A 401 -0.82 9.97 -20.09
C GLY A 401 -1.74 9.33 -19.04
N GLY A 402 -2.97 9.83 -18.90
CA GLY A 402 -3.95 9.31 -17.92
C GLY A 402 -4.37 7.85 -18.17
N ALA A 403 -5.44 7.41 -17.48
CA ALA A 403 -5.95 6.03 -17.28
C ALA A 403 -5.83 4.94 -18.37
N GLY A 404 -5.47 5.25 -19.62
CA GLY A 404 -5.23 4.29 -20.70
C GLY A 404 -3.85 3.61 -20.65
N PHE A 405 -2.82 4.26 -20.09
CA PHE A 405 -1.47 3.70 -19.92
C PHE A 405 -0.91 2.99 -21.17
N ASP A 406 -1.07 3.65 -22.32
CA ASP A 406 -0.65 3.18 -23.64
C ASP A 406 0.78 3.66 -23.91
N VAL A 407 1.69 2.74 -24.25
CA VAL A 407 3.10 3.06 -24.56
C VAL A 407 3.20 4.00 -25.76
N ASP A 408 2.26 3.94 -26.70
CA ASP A 408 2.22 4.85 -27.85
C ASP A 408 1.91 6.30 -27.43
N SER A 409 1.40 6.51 -26.22
CA SER A 409 1.13 7.82 -25.63
C SER A 409 2.25 8.33 -24.72
N LEU A 410 3.39 7.63 -24.68
CA LEU A 410 4.56 7.99 -23.89
C LEU A 410 5.03 9.41 -24.21
N ARG A 411 5.04 10.25 -23.17
CA ARG A 411 5.59 11.61 -23.18
C ARG A 411 6.95 11.58 -22.53
N LEU A 412 7.92 12.27 -23.12
CA LEU A 412 9.28 12.40 -22.60
C LEU A 412 9.65 13.89 -22.50
N VAL A 413 10.21 14.30 -21.38
CA VAL A 413 10.69 15.65 -21.13
C VAL A 413 12.10 15.58 -20.53
N PRO A 414 13.14 16.02 -21.26
CA PRO A 414 14.49 16.10 -20.72
C PRO A 414 14.61 17.27 -19.76
N LEU A 415 15.21 17.05 -18.60
CA LEU A 415 15.33 18.03 -17.51
C LEU A 415 16.74 17.99 -16.93
N SER A 416 17.33 19.15 -16.63
CA SER A 416 18.69 19.23 -16.10
C SER A 416 18.72 19.91 -14.74
N VAL A 417 19.46 19.33 -13.80
CA VAL A 417 19.71 19.92 -12.47
C VAL A 417 20.59 21.16 -12.66
N GLY A 418 20.16 22.27 -12.05
CA GLY A 418 20.83 23.59 -12.14
C GLY A 418 20.13 24.56 -13.10
N ASP A 419 19.27 24.07 -13.99
CA ASP A 419 18.37 24.94 -14.77
C ASP A 419 17.14 25.31 -13.92
N PRO A 420 16.95 26.58 -13.53
CA PRO A 420 15.82 26.99 -12.71
C PRO A 420 14.46 26.86 -13.42
N SER A 421 14.47 26.68 -14.75
CA SER A 421 13.28 26.43 -15.57
C SER A 421 13.01 24.95 -15.83
N ALA A 422 13.89 24.05 -15.37
CA ALA A 422 13.67 22.61 -15.50
C ALA A 422 12.52 22.14 -14.59
N GLY A 423 11.45 21.67 -15.21
CA GLY A 423 10.28 21.13 -14.52
C GLY A 423 9.18 20.70 -15.48
N LEU A 424 8.02 20.41 -14.91
CA LEU A 424 6.84 19.95 -15.63
C LEU A 424 5.66 20.89 -15.38
N ALA A 425 4.94 21.24 -16.45
CA ALA A 425 3.62 21.80 -16.32
C ALA A 425 2.64 20.68 -15.97
N LEU A 426 2.02 20.76 -14.79
CA LEU A 426 0.95 19.87 -14.35
C LEU A 426 -0.39 20.52 -14.68
N ASN A 427 -1.27 19.80 -15.37
CA ASN A 427 -2.57 20.34 -15.76
C ASN A 427 -3.54 20.32 -14.59
N SER A 428 -4.46 21.28 -14.57
CA SER A 428 -5.59 21.18 -13.64
C SER A 428 -6.39 19.91 -13.93
N SER A 429 -6.80 19.25 -12.86
CA SER A 429 -7.61 18.05 -12.88
C SER A 429 -8.66 18.16 -11.78
N GLY A 430 -9.91 17.85 -12.13
CA GLY A 430 -10.92 17.63 -11.10
C GLY A 430 -10.60 16.38 -10.29
N MET A 431 -11.38 16.12 -9.25
CA MET A 431 -11.22 14.96 -8.36
C MET A 431 -11.17 13.59 -9.08
N LEU A 432 -11.65 13.50 -10.33
CA LEU A 432 -11.65 12.28 -11.15
C LEU A 432 -10.39 12.06 -12.00
N GLY A 433 -9.59 13.10 -12.24
CA GLY A 433 -8.41 13.05 -13.12
C GLY A 433 -7.12 12.95 -12.33
N PHE A 434 -6.10 12.33 -12.91
CA PHE A 434 -4.75 12.33 -12.37
C PHE A 434 -3.70 12.28 -13.50
N GLU A 435 -2.50 12.75 -13.17
CA GLU A 435 -1.28 12.54 -13.93
C GLU A 435 -0.28 11.76 -13.08
N LEU A 436 0.35 10.75 -13.67
CA LEU A 436 1.46 10.02 -13.06
C LEU A 436 2.71 10.26 -13.90
N TRP A 437 3.72 10.84 -13.27
CA TRP A 437 5.02 11.13 -13.86
C TRP A 437 6.10 10.33 -13.16
N HIS A 438 7.05 9.85 -13.94
CA HIS A 438 8.23 9.17 -13.46
C HIS A 438 9.49 9.91 -13.96
N PHE A 439 10.58 9.82 -13.22
CA PHE A 439 11.83 10.50 -13.54
C PHE A 439 12.96 9.49 -13.47
N ALA A 440 13.62 9.27 -14.60
CA ALA A 440 14.78 8.40 -14.71
C ALA A 440 16.04 9.24 -14.93
N LEU A 441 17.12 8.93 -14.20
CA LEU A 441 18.43 9.53 -14.42
C LEU A 441 18.94 9.18 -15.82
N VAL A 442 19.59 10.12 -16.50
CA VAL A 442 20.43 9.84 -17.67
C VAL A 442 21.77 9.37 -17.17
N LEU A 443 22.13 8.11 -17.47
CA LEU A 443 23.42 7.54 -17.12
C LEU A 443 24.56 8.23 -17.88
N GLU A 444 25.81 8.07 -17.44
CA GLU A 444 26.97 8.74 -18.07
C GLU A 444 27.16 8.37 -19.55
N ASN A 445 26.64 7.23 -19.97
CA ASN A 445 26.65 6.78 -21.36
C ASN A 445 25.48 7.35 -22.21
N GLY A 446 24.68 8.26 -21.65
CA GLY A 446 23.61 8.98 -22.32
C GLY A 446 22.28 8.21 -22.44
N VAL A 447 22.09 7.14 -21.68
CA VAL A 447 20.87 6.32 -21.68
C VAL A 447 20.13 6.44 -20.34
N SER A 448 18.81 6.56 -20.39
CA SER A 448 17.92 6.43 -19.24
C SER A 448 17.16 5.11 -19.29
N VAL A 449 17.12 4.39 -18.18
CA VAL A 449 16.26 3.21 -18.02
C VAL A 449 14.88 3.69 -17.58
N LEU A 450 13.87 3.57 -18.44
CA LEU A 450 12.48 3.92 -18.10
C LEU A 450 11.78 2.81 -17.32
N GLY A 451 12.28 1.57 -17.40
CA GLY A 451 11.74 0.43 -16.65
C GLY A 451 10.59 -0.29 -17.36
N GLU A 452 9.80 -1.05 -16.60
CA GLU A 452 8.68 -1.86 -17.10
C GLU A 452 7.41 -1.01 -17.19
N LEU A 453 7.20 -0.32 -18.33
CA LEU A 453 6.10 0.63 -18.52
C LEU A 453 4.68 0.02 -18.44
N SER A 454 4.57 -1.31 -18.44
CA SER A 454 3.29 -1.99 -18.17
C SER A 454 2.85 -1.90 -16.71
N LYS A 455 3.74 -1.49 -15.78
CA LYS A 455 3.49 -1.46 -14.33
C LYS A 455 3.30 -0.03 -13.82
N PHE A 456 2.60 0.11 -12.69
CA PHE A 456 2.46 1.42 -12.01
C PHE A 456 3.78 1.94 -11.44
N VAL A 457 4.69 1.03 -11.08
CA VAL A 457 6.04 1.35 -10.59
C VAL A 457 7.05 0.73 -11.57
N PRO A 458 7.34 1.37 -12.72
CA PRO A 458 8.18 0.78 -13.77
C PRO A 458 9.58 0.38 -13.30
N SER A 459 10.09 1.07 -12.28
CA SER A 459 11.43 0.89 -11.72
C SER A 459 11.40 0.33 -10.30
N SER A 460 10.37 -0.47 -9.96
CA SER A 460 10.24 -1.05 -8.62
C SER A 460 11.50 -1.84 -8.23
N PRO A 461 12.06 -1.66 -7.03
CA PRO A 461 13.19 -2.44 -6.53
C PRO A 461 12.86 -3.92 -6.28
N GLN A 462 11.59 -4.34 -6.33
CA GLN A 462 11.23 -5.76 -6.35
C GLN A 462 11.45 -6.37 -7.74
N ARG A 463 11.40 -5.55 -8.80
CA ARG A 463 11.57 -5.97 -10.20
C ARG A 463 13.00 -5.73 -10.70
N LEU A 464 13.54 -4.53 -10.53
CA LEU A 464 14.89 -4.14 -10.92
C LEU A 464 15.80 -4.26 -9.70
N GLN A 465 16.80 -5.15 -9.73
CA GLN A 465 17.73 -5.36 -8.62
C GLN A 465 19.06 -4.61 -8.80
N GLN A 466 19.55 -4.54 -10.03
CA GLN A 466 20.84 -3.92 -10.32
C GLN A 466 20.88 -3.38 -11.75
N VAL A 467 21.59 -2.29 -11.95
CA VAL A 467 21.86 -1.70 -13.27
C VAL A 467 23.38 -1.63 -13.46
N TRP A 468 23.85 -2.05 -14.62
CA TRP A 468 25.23 -1.89 -15.06
C TRP A 468 25.25 -1.23 -16.42
N TYR A 469 26.28 -0.44 -16.69
CA TYR A 469 26.43 0.18 -17.99
C TYR A 469 27.89 0.40 -18.35
N ASP A 470 28.14 0.49 -19.65
CA ASP A 470 29.41 0.92 -20.24
C ASP A 470 29.11 1.88 -21.41
N ALA A 471 30.13 2.24 -22.19
CA ALA A 471 29.99 3.18 -23.29
C ALA A 471 29.01 2.74 -24.40
N SER A 472 28.63 1.46 -24.45
CA SER A 472 27.88 0.84 -25.54
C SER A 472 26.73 -0.06 -25.08
N SER A 473 26.56 -0.27 -23.77
CA SER A 473 25.53 -1.14 -23.25
C SER A 473 24.94 -0.67 -21.93
N VAL A 474 23.67 -1.03 -21.71
CA VAL A 474 23.01 -1.00 -20.41
C VAL A 474 22.44 -2.39 -20.14
N ARG A 475 22.71 -2.92 -18.95
CA ARG A 475 22.26 -4.23 -18.48
C ARG A 475 21.50 -4.04 -17.18
N VAL A 476 20.34 -4.69 -17.08
CA VAL A 476 19.47 -4.59 -15.91
C VAL A 476 19.16 -5.99 -15.40
N LEU A 477 19.52 -6.27 -14.14
CA LEU A 477 19.11 -7.50 -13.46
C LEU A 477 17.63 -7.37 -13.06
N VAL A 478 16.83 -8.25 -13.60
CA VAL A 478 15.39 -8.31 -13.41
C VAL A 478 15.03 -9.56 -12.63
N VAL A 479 14.16 -9.42 -11.63
CA VAL A 479 13.57 -10.53 -10.86
C VAL A 479 12.11 -10.70 -11.27
N GLY A 480 11.63 -11.95 -11.38
CA GLY A 480 10.25 -12.23 -11.76
C GLY A 480 9.85 -13.69 -11.56
N ALA A 481 8.70 -14.07 -12.15
CA ALA A 481 8.22 -15.44 -12.15
C ALA A 481 8.93 -16.28 -13.23
N PRO A 482 9.23 -17.58 -13.00
CA PRO A 482 9.81 -18.43 -14.04
C PRO A 482 8.98 -18.44 -15.32
N GLY A 483 9.61 -18.13 -16.45
CA GLY A 483 8.95 -18.06 -17.75
C GLY A 483 8.26 -16.74 -18.07
N GLU A 484 8.17 -15.81 -17.10
CA GLU A 484 7.65 -14.46 -17.32
C GLU A 484 8.54 -13.73 -18.33
N ARG A 485 7.92 -13.10 -19.34
CA ARG A 485 8.62 -12.19 -20.25
C ARG A 485 8.53 -10.78 -19.68
N VAL A 486 9.66 -10.22 -19.32
CA VAL A 486 9.75 -8.82 -18.88
C VAL A 486 10.32 -7.97 -19.99
N THR A 487 9.63 -6.87 -20.33
CA THR A 487 10.09 -5.88 -21.31
C THR A 487 10.41 -4.58 -20.57
N LEU A 488 11.65 -4.10 -20.71
CA LEU A 488 12.07 -2.80 -20.21
C LEU A 488 12.22 -1.82 -21.37
N TYR A 489 11.90 -0.56 -21.08
CA TYR A 489 12.04 0.56 -21.99
C TYR A 489 13.24 1.42 -21.59
N PHE A 490 13.91 1.98 -22.59
CA PHE A 490 15.08 2.83 -22.46
C PHE A 490 14.91 4.07 -23.33
N ALA A 491 15.37 5.23 -22.86
CA ALA A 491 15.43 6.45 -23.65
C ALA A 491 16.88 6.86 -23.86
N PHE A 492 17.26 7.14 -25.11
CA PHE A 492 18.51 7.82 -25.42
C PHE A 492 18.39 9.32 -25.15
N ALA A 493 19.52 10.01 -24.99
CA ALA A 493 19.60 11.47 -24.87
C ALA A 493 18.73 12.24 -25.89
N GLY A 494 18.67 11.75 -27.14
CA GLY A 494 17.85 12.30 -28.23
C GLY A 494 16.35 11.97 -28.13
N LEU A 495 15.89 11.40 -27.02
CA LEU A 495 14.53 10.95 -26.75
C LEU A 495 14.01 9.83 -27.67
N GLU A 496 14.90 9.17 -28.40
CA GLU A 496 14.58 7.90 -29.06
C GLU A 496 14.37 6.82 -27.98
N VAL A 497 13.31 6.03 -28.13
CA VAL A 497 12.97 4.96 -27.19
C VAL A 497 13.33 3.62 -27.82
N ALA A 498 13.98 2.76 -27.04
CA ALA A 498 14.19 1.36 -27.35
C ALA A 498 13.50 0.49 -26.30
N GLU A 499 13.12 -0.73 -26.69
CA GLU A 499 12.62 -1.75 -25.78
C GLU A 499 13.44 -3.03 -25.94
N GLU A 500 13.69 -3.71 -24.82
CA GLU A 500 14.37 -4.99 -24.80
C GLU A 500 13.68 -5.90 -23.78
N SER A 501 13.71 -7.21 -24.05
CA SER A 501 13.06 -8.18 -23.18
C SER A 501 13.99 -9.30 -22.74
N CYS A 502 13.70 -9.89 -21.58
CA CYS A 502 14.22 -11.19 -21.19
C CYS A 502 13.10 -12.12 -20.74
N ILE A 503 13.39 -13.43 -20.73
CA ILE A 503 12.52 -14.44 -20.12
C ILE A 503 13.19 -14.84 -18.81
N VAL A 504 12.44 -14.73 -17.72
CA VAL A 504 12.92 -15.04 -16.37
C VAL A 504 13.21 -16.53 -16.24
N GLY A 505 14.41 -16.86 -15.74
CA GLY A 505 14.86 -18.23 -15.54
C GLY A 505 14.23 -18.91 -14.32
N ALA A 506 14.59 -20.20 -14.13
CA ALA A 506 14.18 -20.96 -12.94
C ALA A 506 14.82 -20.44 -11.63
N ASP A 507 15.87 -19.64 -11.74
CA ASP A 507 16.51 -18.91 -10.64
C ASP A 507 15.81 -17.57 -10.31
N LEU A 508 14.61 -17.34 -10.86
CA LEU A 508 13.75 -16.17 -10.63
C LEU A 508 14.33 -14.85 -11.16
N GLN A 509 15.32 -14.90 -12.04
CA GLN A 509 15.98 -13.71 -12.58
C GLN A 509 16.29 -13.83 -14.07
N CYS A 510 16.46 -12.69 -14.73
CA CYS A 510 17.07 -12.57 -16.05
C CYS A 510 17.76 -11.21 -16.22
N ILE A 511 18.55 -11.05 -17.28
CA ILE A 511 19.21 -9.79 -17.60
C ILE A 511 18.62 -9.23 -18.89
N VAL A 512 18.02 -8.05 -18.82
CA VAL A 512 17.68 -7.27 -20.01
C VAL A 512 18.91 -6.48 -20.44
N THR A 513 19.29 -6.60 -21.70
CA THR A 513 20.50 -5.96 -22.24
C THR A 513 20.13 -5.10 -23.44
N LEU A 514 20.31 -3.78 -23.32
CA LEU A 514 20.34 -2.86 -24.45
C LEU A 514 21.78 -2.73 -24.93
N SER A 515 22.04 -3.05 -26.20
CA SER A 515 23.35 -2.86 -26.85
C SER A 515 23.21 -1.92 -28.03
N TYR A 516 24.13 -0.97 -28.17
CA TYR A 516 24.11 0.01 -29.26
C TYR A 516 25.52 0.28 -29.78
N GLU A 517 25.75 0.01 -31.07
CA GLU A 517 27.00 0.33 -31.75
C GLU A 517 26.93 1.74 -32.36
N GLY A 518 27.91 2.60 -32.06
CA GLY A 518 28.11 3.88 -32.77
C GLY A 518 27.07 4.97 -32.51
N ARG A 519 26.09 4.75 -31.63
CA ARG A 519 25.12 5.76 -31.15
C ARG A 519 25.58 6.37 -29.82
N GLY A 520 26.82 6.84 -29.74
CA GLY A 520 27.25 7.60 -28.56
C GLY A 520 26.41 8.87 -28.46
N PRO A 521 25.56 9.06 -27.43
CA PRO A 521 24.81 10.29 -27.29
C PRO A 521 25.75 11.30 -26.65
N VAL A 522 26.24 12.25 -27.44
CA VAL A 522 26.86 13.46 -26.93
C VAL A 522 25.72 14.36 -26.43
N PHE A 523 25.74 14.72 -25.15
CA PHE A 523 25.12 15.94 -24.65
C PHE A 523 26.10 17.10 -24.80
#